data_AF-A0A6J5DUW6-F1
#
_entry.id   AF-A0A6J5DUW6-F1
#
_cell.length_a   1.000
_cell.length_b   1.000
_cell.length_c   1.000
_cell.angle_alpha   90.00
_cell.angle_beta   90.00
_cell.angle_gamma   90.00
#
_symmetry.space_group_name_H-M   'P 1'
#
loop_
_entity.id
_entity.type
_entity.pdbx_description
1 polymer ?
#
loop_
_entity_poly.entity_id
_entity_poly.type
_entity_poly.pdbx_seq_one_letter_code
_entity_poly.pdbx_strand_id
1 'polypeptide(L)'
;METGLQPDRIDATLAAERRANDAIFGQADVPADPRLRPDIEPRRFGFIARNYLEDASQALATMQGPVLAVWGAQDRNVDPVDEANTYTHAFANRPDRRVVVVPGATHALLRVGWFDYQLESDWPTWKQWLYTVLGRDAYAPGTLGPIEAWIRAQ
;
A
#
# COMPACT_ATOMS: atom_id res chain seq x y z
N MET A 1 21.83 21.02 -14.55
CA MET A 1 22.53 19.74 -14.27
C MET A 1 22.23 19.40 -12.82
N GLU A 2 21.15 18.66 -12.59
CA GLU A 2 20.77 18.19 -11.25
C GLU A 2 21.62 16.97 -10.91
N THR A 3 22.36 17.09 -9.81
CA THR A 3 23.27 16.07 -9.31
C THR A 3 22.44 14.97 -8.65
N GLY A 4 22.16 13.90 -9.39
CA GLY A 4 21.65 12.67 -8.80
C GLY A 4 22.63 12.14 -7.76
N LEU A 5 22.16 11.95 -6.52
CA LEU A 5 22.94 11.30 -5.47
C LEU A 5 23.39 9.91 -5.95
N GLN A 6 24.67 9.57 -5.74
CA GLN A 6 25.19 8.24 -6.10
C GLN A 6 24.40 7.14 -5.35
N PRO A 7 24.12 5.98 -5.98
CA PRO A 7 23.29 4.90 -5.42
C PRO A 7 23.67 4.49 -3.99
N ASP A 8 24.96 4.35 -3.70
CA ASP A 8 25.46 3.97 -2.37
C ASP A 8 25.10 4.99 -1.28
N ARG A 9 24.95 6.26 -1.64
CA ARG A 9 24.50 7.31 -0.71
C ARG A 9 22.99 7.25 -0.50
N ILE A 10 22.22 6.84 -1.50
CA ILE A 10 20.78 6.63 -1.37
C ILE A 10 20.53 5.49 -0.39
N ASP A 11 21.22 4.36 -0.55
CA ASP A 11 21.05 3.19 0.33
C ASP A 11 21.45 3.49 1.79
N ALA A 12 22.57 4.19 1.99
CA ALA A 12 23.01 4.59 3.32
C ALA A 12 22.03 5.57 3.99
N THR A 13 21.47 6.52 3.24
CA THR A 13 20.44 7.45 3.72
C THR A 13 19.14 6.71 4.05
N LEU A 14 18.68 5.80 3.19
CA LEU A 14 17.50 4.98 3.43
C LEU A 14 17.66 4.09 4.67
N ALA A 15 18.82 3.48 4.87
CA ALA A 15 19.11 2.68 6.07
C ALA A 15 19.17 3.51 7.35
N ALA A 16 19.60 4.78 7.26
CA ALA A 16 19.55 5.71 8.39
C ALA A 16 18.11 6.14 8.70
N GLU A 17 17.31 6.46 7.68
CA GLU A 17 15.89 6.78 7.85
C GLU A 17 15.08 5.63 8.43
N ARG A 18 15.29 4.40 7.93
CA ARG A 18 14.62 3.21 8.48
C ARG A 18 14.94 3.03 9.97
N ARG A 19 16.21 3.13 10.38
CA ARG A 19 16.58 3.06 11.80
C ARG A 19 15.93 4.16 12.65
N ALA A 20 15.84 5.38 12.12
CA ALA A 20 15.15 6.47 12.82
C ALA A 20 13.65 6.19 12.95
N ASN A 21 13.02 5.65 11.90
CA ASN A 21 11.62 5.24 11.92
C ASN A 21 11.38 4.06 12.88
N ASP A 22 12.25 3.06 12.90
CA ASP A 22 12.17 1.92 13.82
C ASP A 22 12.22 2.37 15.29
N ALA A 23 13.05 3.37 15.60
CA ALA A 23 13.13 3.92 16.95
C ALA A 23 11.82 4.60 17.40
N ILE A 24 11.04 5.14 16.46
CA ILE A 24 9.81 5.91 16.73
C ILE A 24 8.56 5.05 16.63
N PHE A 25 8.47 4.21 15.60
CA PHE A 25 7.29 3.45 15.22
C PHE A 25 7.44 1.94 15.42
N GLY A 26 8.65 1.44 15.65
CA GLY A 26 8.95 0.01 15.76
C GLY A 26 8.70 -0.60 17.14
N GLN A 27 8.19 0.18 18.10
CA GLN A 27 7.94 -0.27 19.47
C GLN A 27 6.42 -0.41 19.71
N ALA A 28 5.91 -1.63 19.64
CA ALA A 28 4.46 -1.91 19.72
C ALA A 28 3.79 -1.36 21.01
N ASP A 29 4.50 -1.38 22.13
CA ASP A 29 3.97 -0.98 23.44
C ASP A 29 4.24 0.50 23.80
N VAL A 30 4.93 1.24 22.92
CA VAL A 30 5.31 2.64 23.17
C VAL A 30 4.61 3.53 22.15
N PRO A 31 3.72 4.45 22.59
CA PRO A 31 3.08 5.39 21.69
C PRO A 31 4.13 6.25 20.97
N ALA A 32 4.09 6.28 19.63
CA ALA A 32 4.97 7.11 18.82
C ALA A 32 4.73 8.61 19.12
N ASP A 33 5.80 9.39 19.34
CA ASP A 33 5.71 10.84 19.60
C ASP A 33 5.82 11.65 18.29
N PRO A 34 4.75 12.37 17.85
CA PRO A 34 4.78 13.21 16.66
C PRO A 34 5.87 14.29 16.66
N ARG A 35 6.35 14.72 17.84
CA ARG A 35 7.41 15.73 17.96
C ARG A 35 8.76 15.24 17.42
N LEU A 36 8.96 13.93 17.29
CA LEU A 36 10.18 13.34 16.75
C LEU A 36 10.23 13.37 15.21
N ARG A 37 9.09 13.60 14.54
CA ARG A 37 8.95 13.76 13.08
C ARG A 37 8.04 14.93 12.72
N PRO A 38 8.46 16.18 13.01
CA PRO A 38 7.65 17.37 12.72
C PRO A 38 7.48 17.62 11.21
N ASP A 39 8.27 16.94 10.37
CA ASP A 39 8.18 16.93 8.92
C ASP A 39 7.01 16.09 8.39
N ILE A 40 6.46 15.18 9.20
CA ILE A 40 5.30 14.36 8.84
C ILE A 40 4.03 15.09 9.28
N GLU A 41 3.10 15.28 8.33
CA GLU A 41 1.77 15.83 8.62
C GLU A 41 1.03 14.96 9.66
N PRO A 42 0.30 15.54 10.63
CA PRO A 42 -0.23 14.79 11.77
C PRO A 42 -1.11 13.58 11.42
N ARG A 43 -1.93 13.68 10.36
CA ARG A 43 -2.76 12.56 9.90
C ARG A 43 -1.90 11.45 9.29
N ARG A 44 -0.89 11.78 8.47
CA ARG A 44 0.11 10.81 7.98
C ARG A 44 0.85 10.15 9.12
N PHE A 45 1.26 10.90 10.15
CA PHE A 45 1.94 10.34 11.32
C PHE A 45 1.06 9.31 12.02
N GLY A 46 -0.21 9.64 12.29
CA GLY A 46 -1.16 8.72 12.91
C GLY A 46 -1.49 7.50 12.05
N PHE A 47 -1.37 7.59 10.72
CA PHE A 47 -1.45 6.42 9.84
C PHE A 47 -0.23 5.51 9.99
N ILE A 48 0.98 6.07 9.93
CA ILE A 48 2.24 5.30 10.05
C ILE A 48 2.29 4.62 11.42
N ALA A 49 2.07 5.37 12.51
CA ALA A 49 2.14 4.83 13.87
C ALA A 49 1.17 3.66 14.11
N ARG A 50 0.05 3.59 13.40
CA ARG A 50 -0.91 2.47 13.50
C ARG A 50 -0.51 1.26 12.65
N ASN A 51 0.21 1.44 11.55
CA ASN A 51 0.45 0.39 10.56
C ASN A 51 1.92 -0.02 10.43
N TYR A 52 2.85 0.64 11.11
CA TYR A 52 4.30 0.44 10.90
C TYR A 52 4.77 -0.99 11.17
N LEU A 53 4.15 -1.65 12.15
CA LEU A 53 4.46 -3.03 12.55
C LEU A 53 3.48 -4.06 11.96
N GLU A 54 2.57 -3.66 11.08
CA GLU A 54 1.65 -4.59 10.43
C GLU A 54 2.44 -5.50 9.49
N ASP A 55 2.42 -6.80 9.79
CA ASP A 55 3.12 -7.83 9.02
C ASP A 55 2.20 -9.05 8.82
N ALA A 56 1.87 -9.32 7.57
CA ALA A 56 1.01 -10.44 7.18
C ALA A 56 1.76 -11.77 7.05
N SER A 57 3.10 -11.80 7.15
CA SER A 57 3.94 -12.96 6.81
C SER A 57 3.52 -14.24 7.54
N GLN A 58 3.26 -14.16 8.85
CA GLN A 58 2.83 -15.32 9.63
C GLN A 58 1.41 -15.79 9.24
N ALA A 59 0.51 -14.86 8.94
CA ALA A 59 -0.84 -15.18 8.49
C ALA A 59 -0.79 -15.87 7.12
N LEU A 60 0.02 -15.37 6.17
CA LEU A 60 0.16 -15.98 4.85
C LEU A 60 0.73 -17.41 4.90
N ALA A 61 1.65 -17.66 5.84
CA ALA A 61 2.26 -18.97 6.05
C ALA A 61 1.25 -20.03 6.55
N THR A 62 0.22 -19.61 7.28
CA THR A 62 -0.73 -20.51 7.94
C THR A 62 -2.12 -20.52 7.32
N MET A 63 -2.46 -19.48 6.54
CA MET A 63 -3.74 -19.35 5.84
C MET A 63 -3.97 -20.57 4.96
N GLN A 64 -5.20 -21.06 4.92
CA GLN A 64 -5.63 -22.19 4.09
C GLN A 64 -6.59 -21.70 3.01
N GLY A 65 -6.56 -22.36 1.86
CA GLY A 65 -7.40 -22.01 0.72
C GLY A 65 -6.80 -20.98 -0.22
N PRO A 66 -7.59 -20.59 -1.24
CA PRO A 66 -7.16 -19.73 -2.32
C PRO A 66 -7.00 -18.29 -1.85
N VAL A 67 -6.00 -17.60 -2.38
CA VAL A 67 -5.71 -16.20 -2.02
C VAL A 67 -5.49 -15.37 -3.28
N LEU A 68 -6.23 -14.27 -3.40
CA LEU A 68 -5.96 -13.24 -4.38
C LEU A 68 -5.47 -11.99 -3.65
N ALA A 69 -4.22 -11.63 -3.87
CA ALA A 69 -3.65 -10.40 -3.35
C ALA A 69 -3.53 -9.38 -4.48
N VAL A 70 -4.09 -8.18 -4.28
CA VAL A 70 -4.24 -7.15 -5.31
C VAL A 70 -3.72 -5.81 -4.78
N TRP A 71 -2.85 -5.17 -5.55
CA TRP A 71 -2.36 -3.82 -5.27
C TRP A 71 -2.64 -2.88 -6.43
N GLY A 72 -2.77 -1.60 -6.11
CA GLY A 72 -2.72 -0.56 -7.12
C GLY A 72 -1.29 -0.15 -7.42
N ALA A 73 -0.94 0.00 -8.70
CA ALA A 73 0.43 0.37 -9.11
C ALA A 73 0.84 1.80 -8.68
N GLN A 74 -0.11 2.63 -8.24
CA GLN A 74 0.10 3.99 -7.72
C GLN A 74 -0.33 4.08 -6.26
N ASP A 75 -0.18 3.00 -5.50
CA ASP A 75 -0.33 3.05 -4.05
C ASP A 75 0.69 4.01 -3.43
N ARG A 76 0.23 4.86 -2.51
CA ARG A 76 1.05 5.83 -1.76
C ARG A 76 1.28 5.41 -0.31
N ASN A 77 0.68 4.30 0.11
CA ASN A 77 0.76 3.75 1.46
C ASN A 77 1.84 2.67 1.56
N VAL A 78 2.02 1.87 0.50
CA VAL A 78 3.02 0.80 0.40
C VAL A 78 3.75 0.88 -0.95
N ASP A 79 4.87 0.17 -1.08
CA ASP A 79 5.51 -0.05 -2.38
C ASP A 79 4.85 -1.26 -3.07
N PRO A 80 4.07 -1.07 -4.15
CA PRO A 80 3.34 -2.18 -4.78
C PRO A 80 4.25 -3.27 -5.35
N VAL A 81 5.46 -2.92 -5.77
CA VAL A 81 6.40 -3.85 -6.40
C VAL A 81 7.03 -4.74 -5.34
N ASP A 82 7.52 -4.14 -4.25
CA ASP A 82 8.12 -4.88 -3.15
C ASP A 82 7.08 -5.80 -2.46
N GLU A 83 5.86 -5.30 -2.24
CA GLU A 83 4.75 -6.09 -1.68
C GLU A 83 4.37 -7.26 -2.60
N ALA A 84 4.17 -6.99 -3.90
CA ALA A 84 3.84 -8.03 -4.86
C ALA A 84 4.92 -9.11 -4.95
N ASN A 85 6.20 -8.72 -4.91
CA ASN A 85 7.31 -9.68 -4.90
C ASN A 85 7.29 -10.53 -3.63
N THR A 86 7.09 -9.91 -2.46
CA THR A 86 7.01 -10.61 -1.18
C THR A 86 5.91 -11.67 -1.18
N TYR A 87 4.71 -11.31 -1.63
CA TYR A 87 3.60 -12.27 -1.73
C TYR A 87 3.82 -13.33 -2.81
N THR A 88 4.44 -12.98 -3.94
CA THR A 88 4.79 -13.95 -4.99
C THR A 88 5.73 -15.02 -4.43
N HIS A 89 6.72 -14.62 -3.62
CA HIS A 89 7.60 -15.55 -2.92
C HIS A 89 6.84 -16.39 -1.88
N ALA A 90 5.98 -15.77 -1.06
CA ALA A 90 5.18 -16.48 -0.06
C ALA A 90 4.20 -17.49 -0.68
N PHE A 91 3.76 -17.25 -1.92
CA PHE A 91 2.86 -18.13 -2.67
C PHE A 91 3.58 -19.19 -3.49
N ALA A 92 4.91 -19.28 -3.41
CA ALA A 92 5.67 -20.30 -4.11
C ALA A 92 5.09 -21.69 -3.84
N ASN A 93 4.85 -22.46 -4.91
CA ASN A 93 4.24 -23.79 -4.89
C ASN A 93 2.76 -23.85 -4.44
N ARG A 94 2.04 -22.72 -4.44
CA ARG A 94 0.59 -22.66 -4.13
C ARG A 94 -0.20 -22.18 -5.35
N PRO A 95 -0.64 -23.07 -6.25
CA PRO A 95 -1.23 -22.70 -7.54
C PRO A 95 -2.61 -22.02 -7.42
N ASP A 96 -3.25 -22.15 -6.27
CA ASP A 96 -4.52 -21.53 -5.90
C ASP A 96 -4.35 -20.07 -5.40
N ARG A 97 -3.12 -19.55 -5.39
CA ARG A 97 -2.81 -18.20 -4.93
C ARG A 97 -2.23 -17.34 -6.04
N ARG A 98 -2.65 -16.08 -6.08
CA ARG A 98 -2.30 -15.15 -7.16
C ARG A 98 -2.03 -13.75 -6.64
N VAL A 99 -1.03 -13.12 -7.23
CA VAL A 99 -0.67 -11.71 -7.05
C VAL A 99 -1.06 -10.93 -8.30
N VAL A 100 -1.66 -9.76 -8.12
CA VAL A 100 -2.02 -8.83 -9.21
C VAL A 100 -1.64 -7.41 -8.80
N VAL A 101 -0.96 -6.70 -9.70
CA VAL A 101 -0.74 -5.26 -9.60
C VAL A 101 -1.51 -4.57 -10.71
N VAL A 102 -2.45 -3.70 -10.37
CA VAL A 102 -3.36 -3.03 -11.31
C VAL A 102 -2.77 -1.68 -11.74
N PRO A 103 -2.48 -1.48 -13.05
CA PRO A 103 -2.01 -0.20 -13.55
C PRO A 103 -3.08 0.91 -13.42
N GLY A 104 -2.66 2.15 -13.14
CA GLY A 104 -3.57 3.29 -13.03
C GLY A 104 -4.44 3.27 -11.77
N ALA A 105 -4.09 2.45 -10.78
CA ALA A 105 -4.89 2.20 -9.59
C ALA A 105 -4.18 2.68 -8.31
N THR A 106 -4.93 3.31 -7.42
CA THR A 106 -4.48 3.76 -6.09
C THR A 106 -4.55 2.63 -5.06
N HIS A 107 -4.25 2.92 -3.80
CA HIS A 107 -4.40 1.98 -2.67
C HIS A 107 -5.80 1.34 -2.62
N ALA A 108 -6.85 2.14 -2.80
CA ALA A 108 -8.23 1.67 -2.84
C ALA A 108 -8.64 1.04 -4.18
N LEU A 109 -7.67 0.78 -5.07
CA LEU A 109 -7.84 0.27 -6.44
C LEU A 109 -8.67 1.20 -7.35
N LEU A 110 -8.78 2.47 -6.98
CA LEU A 110 -9.49 3.51 -7.73
C LEU A 110 -8.62 4.12 -8.82
N ARG A 111 -9.25 4.70 -9.85
CA ARG A 111 -8.53 5.40 -10.93
C ARG A 111 -7.69 6.53 -10.37
N VAL A 112 -6.38 6.45 -10.55
CA VAL A 112 -5.42 7.47 -10.09
C VAL A 112 -5.73 8.85 -10.67
N GLY A 113 -6.18 8.95 -11.92
CA GLY A 113 -6.57 10.23 -12.54
C GLY A 113 -7.67 10.99 -11.79
N TRP A 114 -8.46 10.30 -10.97
CA TRP A 114 -9.54 10.91 -10.19
C TRP A 114 -9.33 10.82 -8.67
N PHE A 115 -8.70 9.77 -8.16
CA PHE A 115 -8.74 9.45 -6.72
C PHE A 115 -7.36 9.24 -6.09
N ASP A 116 -6.33 9.92 -6.61
CA ASP A 116 -4.94 9.88 -6.10
C ASP A 116 -4.76 10.62 -4.76
N TYR A 117 -5.42 10.09 -3.74
CA TYR A 117 -5.37 10.51 -2.35
C TYR A 117 -4.89 9.35 -1.51
N GLN A 118 -4.30 9.69 -0.37
CA GLN A 118 -3.83 8.68 0.55
C GLN A 118 -4.96 8.10 1.40
N LEU A 119 -5.90 8.95 1.84
CA LEU A 119 -7.08 8.56 2.61
C LEU A 119 -8.34 9.13 1.96
N GLU A 120 -9.45 8.40 2.10
CA GLU A 120 -10.78 8.88 1.67
C GLU A 120 -11.19 10.17 2.39
N SER A 121 -10.75 10.35 3.64
CA SER A 121 -10.99 11.57 4.42
C SER A 121 -10.36 12.82 3.82
N ASP A 122 -9.38 12.66 2.94
CA ASP A 122 -8.68 13.76 2.28
C ASP A 122 -9.43 14.23 1.02
N TRP A 123 -10.49 13.53 0.64
CA TRP A 123 -11.28 13.87 -0.52
C TRP A 123 -12.06 15.17 -0.28
N PRO A 124 -11.98 16.15 -1.18
CA PRO A 124 -12.95 17.23 -1.19
C PRO A 124 -14.35 16.66 -1.47
N THR A 125 -15.39 17.27 -0.91
CA THR A 125 -16.78 16.74 -0.98
C THR A 125 -17.26 16.42 -2.39
N TRP A 126 -16.83 17.17 -3.40
CA TRP A 126 -17.20 16.90 -4.80
C TRP A 126 -16.64 15.58 -5.34
N LYS A 127 -15.49 15.09 -4.84
CA LYS A 127 -14.94 13.77 -5.19
C LYS A 127 -15.80 12.64 -4.60
N GLN A 128 -16.39 12.85 -3.43
CA GLN A 128 -17.34 11.88 -2.85
C GLN A 128 -18.57 11.74 -3.75
N TRP A 129 -19.14 12.85 -4.20
CA TRP A 129 -20.23 12.84 -5.19
C TRP A 129 -19.81 12.20 -6.52
N LEU A 130 -18.62 12.54 -7.03
CA LEU A 130 -18.08 11.92 -8.24
C LEU A 130 -17.98 10.40 -8.09
N TYR A 131 -17.46 9.91 -6.97
CA TYR A 131 -17.38 8.48 -6.67
C TYR A 131 -18.77 7.83 -6.67
N THR A 132 -19.75 8.45 -6.01
CA THR A 132 -21.14 7.96 -6.00
C THR A 132 -21.73 7.87 -7.41
N VAL A 133 -21.48 8.87 -8.26
CA VAL A 133 -21.98 8.91 -9.65
C VAL A 133 -21.29 7.87 -10.53
N LEU A 134 -19.97 7.74 -10.42
CA LEU A 134 -19.20 6.77 -11.22
C LEU A 134 -19.46 5.32 -10.78
N GLY A 135 -19.73 5.08 -9.49
CA GLY A 135 -19.91 3.76 -8.93
C GLY A 135 -18.76 2.83 -9.31
N ARG A 136 -19.07 1.71 -9.98
CA ARG A 136 -18.07 0.72 -10.44
C ARG A 136 -16.99 1.32 -11.35
N ASP A 137 -17.31 2.38 -12.08
CA ASP A 137 -16.39 2.99 -13.05
C ASP A 137 -15.35 3.88 -12.36
N ALA A 138 -15.50 4.15 -11.06
CA ALA A 138 -14.48 4.81 -10.25
C ALA A 138 -13.23 3.94 -10.08
N TYR A 139 -13.37 2.61 -10.14
CA TYR A 139 -12.26 1.66 -10.06
C TYR A 139 -11.42 1.67 -11.33
N ALA A 140 -10.12 1.41 -11.17
CA ALA A 140 -9.22 1.30 -12.30
C ALA A 140 -9.64 0.14 -13.23
N PRO A 141 -9.47 0.30 -14.56
CA PRO A 141 -9.60 -0.83 -15.48
C PRO A 141 -8.70 -1.99 -15.04
N GLY A 142 -9.23 -3.21 -14.99
CA GLY A 142 -8.50 -4.38 -14.50
C GLY A 142 -8.62 -4.63 -13.00
N THR A 143 -9.44 -3.87 -12.26
CA THR A 143 -9.74 -4.14 -10.85
C THR A 143 -10.92 -5.12 -10.69
N LEU A 144 -12.16 -4.64 -10.83
CA LEU A 144 -13.34 -5.41 -10.39
C LEU A 144 -13.59 -6.68 -11.21
N GLY A 145 -13.42 -6.61 -12.54
CA GLY A 145 -13.65 -7.74 -13.43
C GLY A 145 -12.75 -8.95 -13.12
N PRO A 146 -11.41 -8.77 -13.04
CA PRO A 146 -10.51 -9.85 -12.64
C PRO A 146 -10.78 -10.41 -11.23
N ILE A 147 -11.15 -9.57 -10.26
CA ILE A 147 -11.54 -10.02 -8.92
C ILE A 147 -12.81 -10.89 -9.00
N GLU A 148 -13.84 -10.43 -9.70
CA GLU A 148 -15.08 -11.20 -9.89
C GLU A 148 -14.81 -12.54 -10.58
N ALA A 149 -14.01 -12.53 -11.65
CA ALA A 149 -13.66 -13.74 -12.39
C ALA A 149 -12.90 -14.74 -11.51
N TRP A 150 -11.98 -14.26 -10.68
CA TRP A 150 -11.27 -15.10 -9.71
C TRP A 150 -12.24 -15.69 -8.69
N ILE A 151 -13.13 -14.89 -8.09
CA ILE A 151 -14.12 -15.37 -7.12
C ILE A 151 -15.00 -16.47 -7.72
N ARG A 152 -15.46 -16.31 -8.97
CA ARG A 152 -16.30 -17.31 -9.66
C ARG A 152 -15.56 -18.58 -10.06
N ALA A 153 -14.23 -18.57 -10.08
CA ALA A 153 -13.41 -19.71 -10.45
C ALA A 153 -12.96 -20.54 -9.23
N GLN A 154 -13.33 -20.13 -8.01
CA GLN A 154 -13.15 -20.91 -6.79
C GLN A 154 -14.31 -21.90 -6.61
#